data_AF-A0A418XPR4-F1
#
_entry.id   AF-A0A418XPR4-F1
#
_cell.length_a   1.000
_cell.length_b   1.000
_cell.length_c   1.000
_cell.angle_alpha   90.00
_cell.angle_beta   90.00
_cell.angle_gamma   90.00
#
_symmetry.space_group_name_H-M   'P 1'
#
loop_
_entity.id
_entity.type
_entity.pdbx_description
1 polymer ?
#
loop_
_entity_poly.entity_id
_entity_poly.type
_entity_poly.pdbx_seq_one_letter_code
_entity_poly.pdbx_strand_id
1 'polypeptide(L)'
;EAQIFVAVLGASNYTFLEATWSQQLPDWIGSHVRALDFYGGCSELWVPDNLRSGVSKASRYEPDINPTYHDLADHYGVAVLPARARKPKDKSKVENGVLVVTRWVLARLRHQRFFSLNELNRELKVLLTDLNQRPFKKLPGCRASAFAEMDQPALRPLPQQGYEYAEWKVARVGVDYHVELDGHYYSVPCQHARVQVDVRATTNTVEVFLRGLRIASHAYCAFKGRHTTIDAHMPAAHREVAGWNAETLTSRAAAIGPRCSVLVERLLHQRRHPQQAFRSCLGVLSLGQKYGIARLEAACARALKHNAVSWSSVQSILKNGLDLELLTAQRTLDLPEHENLRGAAYYQSNHLH
;
A
#
# COMPACT_ATOMS: atom_id res chain seq x y z
N GLU A 1 -4.36 12.90 -8.54
CA GLU A 1 -4.52 12.92 -10.01
C GLU A 1 -3.81 11.70 -10.58
N ALA A 2 -4.41 11.03 -11.57
CA ALA A 2 -3.77 9.90 -12.25
C ALA A 2 -2.67 10.39 -13.20
N GLN A 3 -1.72 9.52 -13.49
CA GLN A 3 -0.59 9.74 -14.40
C GLN A 3 -0.83 8.95 -15.68
N ILE A 4 -0.32 9.43 -16.81
CA ILE A 4 -0.43 8.73 -18.09
C ILE A 4 0.93 8.15 -18.46
N PHE A 5 1.01 6.83 -18.51
CA PHE A 5 2.15 6.13 -19.07
C PHE A 5 2.00 6.06 -20.59
N VAL A 6 3.09 6.31 -21.32
CA VAL A 6 3.13 6.21 -22.78
C VAL A 6 4.39 5.47 -23.19
N ALA A 7 4.22 4.44 -24.02
CA ALA A 7 5.31 3.75 -24.69
C ALA A 7 5.08 3.79 -26.21
N VAL A 8 6.15 3.88 -26.99
CA VAL A 8 6.06 4.01 -28.45
C VAL A 8 7.17 3.21 -29.11
N LEU A 9 6.81 2.37 -30.09
CA LEU A 9 7.79 1.65 -30.91
C LEU A 9 8.47 2.58 -31.93
N GLY A 10 9.77 2.41 -32.09
CA GLY A 10 10.61 3.37 -32.84
C GLY A 10 10.30 3.45 -34.34
N ALA A 11 10.00 2.32 -34.98
CA ALA A 11 9.79 2.25 -36.43
C ALA A 11 8.37 2.69 -36.81
N SER A 12 7.34 1.97 -36.34
CA SER A 12 5.93 2.26 -36.70
C SER A 12 5.33 3.47 -35.98
N ASN A 13 5.92 3.90 -34.85
CA ASN A 13 5.28 4.77 -33.86
C ASN A 13 3.97 4.18 -33.29
N TYR A 14 3.82 2.86 -33.32
CA TYR A 14 2.73 2.16 -32.64
C TYR A 14 2.81 2.46 -31.15
N THR A 15 1.70 2.98 -30.63
CA THR A 15 1.66 3.61 -29.32
C THR A 15 0.88 2.74 -28.36
N PHE A 16 1.40 2.60 -27.15
CA PHE A 16 0.68 2.12 -25.98
C PHE A 16 0.51 3.28 -25.00
N LEU A 17 -0.63 3.32 -24.33
CA LEU A 17 -0.85 4.24 -23.22
C LEU A 17 -1.81 3.63 -22.20
N GLU A 18 -1.63 4.04 -20.95
CA GLU A 18 -2.56 3.74 -19.86
C GLU A 18 -2.48 4.80 -18.77
N ALA A 19 -3.52 4.86 -17.95
CA ALA A 19 -3.52 5.61 -16.72
C ALA A 19 -3.04 4.75 -15.55
N THR A 20 -2.15 5.31 -14.73
CA THR A 20 -1.68 4.75 -13.45
C THR A 20 -1.86 5.75 -12.31
N TRP A 21 -1.76 5.28 -11.06
CA TRP A 21 -1.94 6.18 -9.91
C TRP A 21 -0.72 7.06 -9.66
N SER A 22 0.49 6.55 -9.90
CA SER A 22 1.73 7.26 -9.62
C SER A 22 2.82 7.01 -10.66
N GLN A 23 3.90 7.78 -10.55
CA GLN A 23 5.15 7.57 -11.29
C GLN A 23 6.18 6.77 -10.48
N GLN A 24 5.74 6.15 -9.38
CA GLN A 24 6.61 5.34 -8.51
C GLN A 24 7.00 4.04 -9.21
N LEU A 25 8.09 3.43 -8.73
CA LEU A 25 8.66 2.23 -9.31
C LEU A 25 7.65 1.08 -9.52
N PRO A 26 6.73 0.74 -8.58
CA PRO A 26 5.77 -0.35 -8.79
C PRO A 26 4.85 -0.10 -9.98
N ASP A 27 4.28 1.12 -10.07
CA ASP A 27 3.40 1.51 -11.17
C ASP A 27 4.17 1.60 -12.49
N TRP A 28 5.41 2.11 -12.46
CA TRP A 28 6.29 2.22 -13.62
C TRP A 28 6.64 0.85 -14.21
N ILE A 29 7.09 -0.09 -13.37
CA ILE A 29 7.40 -1.47 -13.76
C ILE A 29 6.14 -2.18 -14.28
N GLY A 30 5.03 -2.07 -13.55
CA GLY A 30 3.76 -2.67 -13.97
C GLY A 30 3.30 -2.16 -15.35
N SER A 31 3.55 -0.88 -15.64
CA SER A 31 3.21 -0.30 -16.95
C SER A 31 4.07 -0.84 -18.09
N HIS A 32 5.35 -1.12 -17.83
CA HIS A 32 6.23 -1.76 -18.82
C HIS A 32 5.74 -3.16 -19.15
N VAL A 33 5.43 -3.97 -18.13
CA VAL A 33 4.91 -5.32 -18.32
C VAL A 33 3.64 -5.30 -19.16
N ARG A 34 2.66 -4.46 -18.82
CA ARG A 34 1.41 -4.32 -19.58
C ARG A 34 1.63 -3.80 -21.01
N ALA A 35 2.62 -2.93 -21.23
CA ALA A 35 2.98 -2.46 -22.55
C ALA A 35 3.57 -3.59 -23.42
N LEU A 36 4.44 -4.42 -22.86
CA LEU A 36 5.02 -5.58 -23.54
C LEU A 36 3.95 -6.60 -23.90
N ASP A 37 3.03 -6.88 -22.98
CA ASP A 37 1.86 -7.73 -23.24
C ASP A 37 1.01 -7.17 -24.39
N PHE A 38 0.78 -5.85 -24.41
CA PHE A 38 0.05 -5.19 -25.49
C PHE A 38 0.74 -5.31 -26.85
N TYR A 39 2.07 -5.23 -26.89
CA TYR A 39 2.82 -5.43 -28.14
C TYR A 39 2.94 -6.91 -28.51
N GLY A 40 2.73 -7.83 -27.57
CA GLY A 40 2.90 -9.27 -27.77
C GLY A 40 4.37 -9.69 -27.92
N GLY A 41 5.31 -8.85 -27.46
CA GLY A 41 6.73 -9.07 -27.65
C GLY A 41 7.59 -7.95 -27.09
N CYS A 42 8.91 -8.16 -27.13
CA CYS A 42 9.88 -7.27 -26.52
C CYS A 42 10.89 -6.73 -27.53
N SER A 43 11.14 -5.43 -27.51
CA SER A 43 12.20 -4.80 -28.31
C SER A 43 13.59 -5.10 -27.74
N GLU A 44 14.63 -4.87 -28.52
CA GLU A 44 16.02 -5.02 -28.06
C GLU A 44 16.47 -3.89 -27.13
N LEU A 45 15.84 -2.72 -27.29
CA LEU A 45 16.27 -1.48 -26.66
C LEU A 45 15.09 -0.69 -26.10
N TRP A 46 15.22 -0.21 -24.86
CA TRP A 46 14.32 0.75 -24.23
C TRP A 46 15.04 2.07 -23.96
N VAL A 47 14.36 3.18 -24.28
CA VAL A 47 14.85 4.55 -24.06
C VAL A 47 13.88 5.30 -23.16
N PRO A 48 14.01 5.18 -21.82
CA PRO A 48 13.13 5.88 -20.89
C PRO A 48 13.42 7.38 -20.86
N ASP A 49 12.36 8.19 -20.77
CA ASP A 49 12.46 9.66 -20.80
C ASP A 49 12.97 10.25 -19.46
N ASN A 50 12.69 9.58 -18.34
CA ASN A 50 12.97 10.12 -17.01
C ASN A 50 13.71 9.11 -16.13
N LEU A 51 15.00 9.39 -15.91
CA LEU A 51 15.88 8.60 -15.05
C LEU A 51 15.46 8.68 -13.56
N ARG A 52 14.62 9.60 -13.08
CA ARG A 52 14.37 9.70 -11.62
C ARG A 52 13.65 8.51 -10.98
N SER A 53 12.74 7.84 -11.68
CA SER A 53 12.12 6.60 -11.18
C SER A 53 13.00 5.37 -11.42
N GLY A 54 13.92 5.46 -12.38
CA GLY A 54 14.74 4.35 -12.87
C GLY A 54 16.24 4.50 -12.63
N VAL A 55 16.71 5.51 -11.89
CA VAL A 55 18.13 5.81 -11.63
C VAL A 55 18.30 6.47 -10.27
N SER A 56 19.15 5.88 -9.43
CA SER A 56 19.46 6.39 -8.10
C SER A 56 20.49 7.53 -8.15
N LYS A 57 21.42 7.53 -9.11
CA LYS A 57 22.35 8.64 -9.43
C LYS A 57 22.71 8.69 -10.92
N ALA A 58 22.53 9.85 -11.56
CA ALA A 58 22.93 10.06 -12.95
C ALA A 58 24.45 10.29 -13.04
N SER A 59 25.24 9.24 -13.30
CA SER A 59 26.64 9.34 -13.72
C SER A 59 26.75 9.24 -15.24
N ARG A 60 27.69 10.01 -15.80
CA ARG A 60 27.90 10.20 -17.24
C ARG A 60 28.53 8.98 -17.94
N TYR A 61 29.04 8.02 -17.17
CA TYR A 61 29.78 6.85 -17.67
C TYR A 61 29.09 5.53 -17.31
N GLU A 62 28.50 5.42 -16.12
CA GLU A 62 27.68 4.29 -15.67
C GLU A 62 26.46 4.86 -14.92
N PRO A 63 25.31 5.04 -15.58
CA PRO A 63 24.10 5.41 -14.86
C PRO A 63 23.72 4.27 -13.91
N ASP A 64 23.66 4.54 -12.60
CA ASP A 64 23.14 3.58 -11.60
C ASP A 64 21.63 3.40 -11.87
N ILE A 65 21.30 2.50 -12.79
CA ILE A 65 19.94 2.07 -13.04
C ILE A 65 19.39 1.51 -11.73
N ASN A 66 18.15 1.88 -11.39
CA ASN A 66 17.43 1.32 -10.25
C ASN A 66 17.50 -0.21 -10.35
N PRO A 67 18.03 -0.95 -9.34
CA PRO A 67 18.23 -2.39 -9.42
C PRO A 67 17.01 -3.15 -9.92
N THR A 68 15.81 -2.77 -9.49
CA THR A 68 14.57 -3.40 -9.98
C THR A 68 14.32 -3.15 -11.47
N TYR A 69 14.64 -1.96 -11.98
CA TYR A 69 14.50 -1.68 -13.42
C TYR A 69 15.54 -2.42 -14.25
N HIS A 70 16.73 -2.66 -13.67
CA HIS A 70 17.74 -3.55 -14.26
C HIS A 70 17.25 -5.01 -14.27
N ASP A 71 16.71 -5.51 -13.16
CA ASP A 71 16.14 -6.86 -13.08
C ASP A 71 15.01 -7.07 -14.09
N LEU A 72 14.15 -6.04 -14.28
CA LEU A 72 13.13 -6.05 -15.33
C LEU A 72 13.75 -6.17 -16.73
N ALA A 73 14.77 -5.35 -17.01
CA ALA A 73 15.45 -5.35 -18.29
C ALA A 73 16.12 -6.71 -18.56
N ASP A 74 16.79 -7.28 -17.58
CA ASP A 74 17.41 -8.61 -17.66
C ASP A 74 16.36 -9.72 -17.90
N HIS A 75 15.24 -9.69 -17.17
CA HIS A 75 14.14 -10.66 -17.33
C HIS A 75 13.59 -10.73 -18.76
N TYR A 76 13.50 -9.58 -19.42
CA TYR A 76 13.06 -9.47 -20.81
C TYR A 76 14.23 -9.41 -21.81
N GLY A 77 15.48 -9.55 -21.35
CA GLY A 77 16.71 -9.50 -22.15
C GLY A 77 16.96 -8.18 -22.89
N VAL A 78 16.50 -7.05 -22.36
CA VAL A 78 16.51 -5.73 -23.03
C VAL A 78 17.69 -4.89 -22.57
N ALA A 79 18.33 -4.18 -23.51
CA ALA A 79 19.22 -3.09 -23.14
C ALA A 79 18.42 -1.82 -22.79
N VAL A 80 18.73 -1.21 -21.65
CA VAL A 80 18.21 0.11 -21.28
C VAL A 80 19.26 1.16 -21.62
N LEU A 81 18.94 2.04 -22.59
CA LEU A 81 19.75 3.21 -22.88
C LEU A 81 19.09 4.46 -22.29
N PRO A 82 19.55 4.97 -21.15
CA PRO A 82 19.02 6.22 -20.63
C PRO A 82 19.32 7.36 -21.60
N ALA A 83 18.29 8.13 -21.94
CA ALA A 83 18.46 9.30 -22.79
C ALA A 83 19.42 10.31 -22.12
N ARG A 84 20.46 10.74 -22.85
CA ARG A 84 21.47 11.66 -22.32
C ARG A 84 20.84 12.99 -21.91
N ALA A 85 21.14 13.44 -20.70
CA ALA A 85 20.68 14.74 -20.21
C ALA A 85 21.09 15.87 -21.18
N ARG A 86 20.13 16.74 -21.54
CA ARG A 86 20.31 17.91 -22.40
C ARG A 86 20.67 17.62 -23.88
N LYS A 87 20.34 16.43 -24.42
CA LYS A 87 20.35 16.15 -25.87
C LYS A 87 18.93 15.84 -26.41
N PRO A 88 18.23 16.82 -27.02
CA PRO A 88 16.84 16.65 -27.49
C PRO A 88 16.65 15.57 -28.57
N LYS A 89 17.69 15.26 -29.35
CA LYS A 89 17.59 14.33 -30.49
C LYS A 89 17.36 12.88 -30.07
N ASP A 90 17.87 12.48 -28.90
CA ASP A 90 17.76 11.10 -28.39
C ASP A 90 16.31 10.76 -27.93
N LYS A 91 15.44 11.77 -27.76
CA LYS A 91 14.07 11.64 -27.20
C LYS A 91 12.94 11.94 -28.18
N SER A 92 13.27 12.29 -29.42
CA SER A 92 12.32 12.84 -30.40
C SER A 92 11.11 11.95 -30.68
N LYS A 93 11.23 10.63 -30.54
CA LYS A 93 10.12 9.68 -30.74
C LYS A 93 9.12 9.69 -29.59
N VAL A 94 9.59 9.65 -28.35
CA VAL A 94 8.73 9.69 -27.16
C VAL A 94 8.06 11.06 -27.04
N GLU A 95 8.78 12.15 -27.25
CA GLU A 95 8.21 13.51 -27.21
C GLU A 95 7.10 13.70 -28.25
N ASN A 96 7.32 13.23 -29.49
CA ASN A 96 6.28 13.26 -30.53
C ASN A 96 5.10 12.34 -30.18
N GLY A 97 5.36 11.17 -29.60
CA GLY A 97 4.33 10.27 -29.10
C GLY A 97 3.45 10.91 -28.03
N VAL A 98 4.05 11.52 -27.02
CA VAL A 98 3.36 12.22 -25.93
C VAL A 98 2.56 13.41 -26.46
N LEU A 99 3.09 14.17 -27.42
CA LEU A 99 2.35 15.25 -28.08
C LEU A 99 1.14 14.73 -28.85
N VAL A 100 1.29 13.59 -29.54
CA VAL A 100 0.20 12.92 -30.27
C VAL A 100 -0.87 12.43 -29.29
N VAL A 101 -0.48 11.75 -28.20
CA VAL A 101 -1.41 11.30 -27.15
C VAL A 101 -2.14 12.47 -26.52
N THR A 102 -1.43 13.54 -26.16
CA THR A 102 -2.03 14.75 -25.58
C THR A 102 -3.12 15.33 -26.49
N ARG A 103 -2.83 15.47 -27.80
CA ARG A 103 -3.74 16.10 -28.76
C ARG A 103 -4.91 15.21 -29.16
N TRP A 104 -4.69 13.91 -29.34
CA TRP A 104 -5.69 13.02 -29.92
C TRP A 104 -6.44 12.18 -28.90
N VAL A 105 -5.90 12.04 -27.69
CA VAL A 105 -6.51 11.24 -26.62
C VAL A 105 -6.93 12.17 -25.48
N LEU A 106 -5.98 12.81 -24.80
CA LEU A 106 -6.28 13.60 -23.59
C LEU A 106 -7.19 14.80 -23.88
N ALA A 107 -7.00 15.48 -25.00
CA ALA A 107 -7.87 16.58 -25.40
C ALA A 107 -9.34 16.14 -25.60
N ARG A 108 -9.61 14.89 -25.99
CA ARG A 108 -10.99 14.37 -26.14
C ARG A 108 -11.63 14.04 -24.79
N LEU A 109 -10.81 13.73 -23.79
CA LEU A 109 -11.24 13.42 -22.42
C LEU A 109 -11.39 14.66 -21.53
N ARG A 110 -10.97 15.84 -21.98
CA ARG A 110 -10.90 17.08 -21.16
C ARG A 110 -12.22 17.54 -20.51
N HIS A 111 -13.35 17.06 -21.02
CA HIS A 111 -14.69 17.40 -20.50
C HIS A 111 -15.39 16.20 -19.84
N GLN A 112 -14.69 15.08 -19.69
CA GLN A 112 -15.19 13.89 -19.04
C GLN A 112 -14.60 13.77 -17.63
N ARG A 113 -15.38 13.20 -16.71
CA ARG A 113 -14.95 12.93 -15.35
C ARG A 113 -15.00 11.43 -15.11
N PHE A 114 -13.94 10.91 -14.52
CA PHE A 114 -13.78 9.50 -14.21
C PHE A 114 -13.66 9.33 -12.69
N PHE A 115 -14.31 8.29 -12.16
CA PHE A 115 -14.34 8.00 -10.72
C PHE A 115 -13.48 6.79 -10.35
N SER A 116 -12.92 6.10 -11.34
CA SER A 116 -11.96 5.02 -11.12
C SER A 116 -10.91 4.95 -12.23
N LEU A 117 -9.75 4.37 -11.89
CA LEU A 117 -8.69 4.11 -12.87
C LEU A 117 -9.16 3.14 -13.97
N ASN A 118 -10.00 2.17 -13.61
CA ASN A 118 -10.54 1.18 -14.55
C ASN A 118 -11.46 1.82 -15.59
N GLU A 119 -12.28 2.79 -15.17
CA GLU A 119 -13.17 3.54 -16.06
C GLU A 119 -12.36 4.37 -17.06
N LEU A 120 -11.37 5.13 -16.57
CA LEU A 120 -10.45 5.89 -17.42
C LEU A 120 -9.70 4.99 -18.40
N ASN A 121 -9.13 3.87 -17.93
CA ASN A 121 -8.40 2.93 -18.78
C ASN A 121 -9.28 2.25 -19.84
N ARG A 122 -10.59 2.07 -19.58
CA ARG A 122 -11.53 1.56 -20.58
C ARG A 122 -11.70 2.55 -21.73
N GLU A 123 -11.92 3.82 -21.42
CA GLU A 123 -12.03 4.87 -22.46
C GLU A 123 -10.71 5.08 -23.19
N LEU A 124 -9.58 5.05 -22.47
CA LEU A 124 -8.25 5.15 -23.08
C LEU A 124 -7.99 4.04 -24.09
N LYS A 125 -8.43 2.80 -23.84
CA LYS A 125 -8.30 1.69 -24.80
C LYS A 125 -9.03 1.98 -26.11
N VAL A 126 -10.25 2.51 -26.06
CA VAL A 126 -11.00 2.88 -27.28
C VAL A 126 -10.27 3.95 -28.07
N LEU A 127 -9.80 5.00 -27.38
CA LEU A 127 -9.07 6.09 -28.02
C LEU A 127 -7.68 5.66 -28.54
N LEU A 128 -7.05 4.70 -27.88
CA LEU A 128 -5.78 4.11 -28.30
C LEU A 128 -5.94 3.33 -29.60
N THR A 129 -7.00 2.53 -29.73
CA THR A 129 -7.32 1.82 -30.98
C THR A 129 -7.52 2.81 -32.13
N ASP A 130 -8.32 3.86 -31.93
CA ASP A 130 -8.53 4.91 -32.93
C ASP A 130 -7.20 5.60 -33.31
N LEU A 131 -6.37 5.94 -32.32
CA LEU A 131 -5.07 6.56 -32.56
C LEU A 131 -4.15 5.70 -33.43
N ASN A 132 -4.09 4.40 -33.16
CA ASN A 132 -3.23 3.47 -33.87
C ASN A 132 -3.76 3.10 -35.26
N GLN A 133 -5.08 3.12 -35.46
CA GLN A 133 -5.72 2.87 -36.76
C GLN A 133 -5.80 4.11 -37.65
N ARG A 134 -5.61 5.30 -37.08
CA ARG A 134 -5.68 6.56 -37.82
C ARG A 134 -4.65 6.60 -38.96
N PRO A 135 -5.08 6.91 -40.21
CA PRO A 135 -4.17 7.02 -41.35
C PRO A 135 -3.06 8.06 -41.14
N PHE A 136 -1.87 7.76 -41.65
CA PHE A 136 -0.79 8.73 -41.70
C PHE A 136 -1.11 9.85 -42.70
N LYS A 137 -0.55 11.06 -42.46
CA LYS A 137 -0.73 12.20 -43.37
C LYS A 137 0.17 12.16 -44.61
N LYS A 138 1.38 11.61 -44.45
CA LYS A 138 2.46 11.65 -45.47
C LYS A 138 2.96 10.27 -45.88
N LEU A 139 2.42 9.21 -45.28
CA LEU A 139 2.81 7.82 -45.51
C LEU A 139 1.53 7.00 -45.79
N PRO A 140 1.62 5.89 -46.50
CA PRO A 140 0.50 4.96 -46.64
C PRO A 140 0.21 4.24 -45.33
N GLY A 141 -1.04 3.78 -45.16
CA GLY A 141 -1.47 3.00 -43.99
C GLY A 141 -1.58 3.81 -42.70
N CYS A 142 -1.41 3.11 -41.57
CA CYS A 142 -1.51 3.64 -40.22
C CYS A 142 -0.45 3.02 -39.30
N ARG A 143 -0.42 3.40 -38.02
CA ARG A 143 0.53 2.84 -37.04
C ARG A 143 0.36 1.34 -36.88
N ALA A 144 -0.89 0.86 -36.87
CA ALA A 144 -1.19 -0.57 -36.75
C ALA A 144 -0.70 -1.38 -37.96
N SER A 145 -0.85 -0.87 -39.19
CA SER A 145 -0.32 -1.56 -40.37
C SER A 145 1.21 -1.54 -40.39
N ALA A 146 1.82 -0.41 -40.05
CA ALA A 146 3.28 -0.30 -39.94
C ALA A 146 3.85 -1.19 -38.82
N PHE A 147 3.12 -1.37 -37.72
CA PHE A 147 3.49 -2.31 -36.65
C PHE A 147 3.56 -3.73 -37.18
N ALA A 148 2.50 -4.20 -37.84
CA ALA A 148 2.43 -5.55 -38.39
C ALA A 148 3.53 -5.82 -39.43
N GLU A 149 3.89 -4.81 -40.23
CA GLU A 149 4.92 -4.92 -41.28
C GLU A 149 6.35 -4.83 -40.74
N MET A 150 6.61 -3.93 -39.77
CA MET A 150 7.97 -3.56 -39.39
C MET A 150 8.37 -4.08 -38.01
N ASP A 151 7.57 -3.77 -36.98
CA ASP A 151 7.97 -4.04 -35.59
C ASP A 151 7.61 -5.46 -35.16
N GLN A 152 6.38 -5.92 -35.42
CA GLN A 152 5.89 -7.24 -35.01
C GLN A 152 6.83 -8.41 -35.40
N PRO A 153 7.34 -8.51 -36.64
CA PRO A 153 8.27 -9.58 -37.00
C PRO A 153 9.66 -9.46 -36.35
N ALA A 154 10.03 -8.26 -35.86
CA ALA A 154 11.31 -8.00 -35.21
C ALA A 154 11.25 -8.11 -33.68
N LEU A 155 10.06 -8.22 -33.08
CA LEU A 155 9.90 -8.39 -31.65
C LEU A 155 10.36 -9.78 -31.19
N ARG A 156 11.07 -9.83 -30.08
CA ARG A 156 11.37 -11.09 -29.40
C ARG A 156 10.13 -11.60 -28.65
N PRO A 157 9.95 -12.92 -28.55
CA PRO A 157 8.85 -13.48 -27.78
C PRO A 157 8.96 -13.10 -26.31
N LEU A 158 7.81 -12.96 -25.66
CA LEU A 158 7.75 -12.76 -24.21
C LEU A 158 8.15 -14.04 -23.47
N PRO A 159 8.81 -13.94 -22.30
CA PRO A 159 9.01 -15.08 -21.43
C PRO A 159 7.67 -15.68 -20.98
N GLN A 160 7.64 -16.98 -20.69
CA GLN A 160 6.42 -17.68 -20.27
C GLN A 160 5.83 -17.11 -18.97
N GLN A 161 6.69 -16.60 -18.08
CA GLN A 161 6.30 -15.93 -16.85
C GLN A 161 6.57 -14.44 -16.99
N GLY A 162 5.53 -13.63 -16.78
CA GLY A 162 5.66 -12.18 -16.70
C GLY A 162 6.49 -11.78 -15.48
N TYR A 163 7.23 -10.67 -15.60
CA TYR A 163 7.97 -10.11 -14.48
C TYR A 163 7.02 -9.68 -13.36
N GLU A 164 7.24 -10.17 -12.14
CA GLU A 164 6.50 -9.78 -10.95
C GLU A 164 7.33 -8.86 -10.08
N TYR A 165 6.95 -7.57 -10.03
CA TYR A 165 7.58 -6.61 -9.14
C TYR A 165 7.40 -7.03 -7.67
N ALA A 166 8.51 -7.02 -6.93
CA ALA A 166 8.51 -7.33 -5.51
C ALA A 166 9.37 -6.34 -4.73
N GLU A 167 8.83 -5.82 -3.63
CA GLU A 167 9.58 -5.04 -2.65
C GLU A 167 10.17 -5.95 -1.58
N TRP A 168 11.43 -5.72 -1.25
CA TRP A 168 12.11 -6.43 -0.18
C TRP A 168 12.30 -5.53 1.02
N LYS A 169 11.96 -6.05 2.20
CA LYS A 169 12.10 -5.36 3.47
C LYS A 169 12.64 -6.30 4.53
N VAL A 170 13.73 -5.92 5.18
CA VAL A 170 14.18 -6.59 6.40
C VAL A 170 13.26 -6.19 7.55
N ALA A 171 12.67 -7.16 8.22
CA ALA A 171 11.79 -6.93 9.35
C ALA A 171 12.13 -7.88 10.50
N ARG A 172 11.84 -7.46 11.73
CA ARG A 172 11.98 -8.31 12.90
C ARG A 172 10.63 -8.89 13.27
N VAL A 173 10.58 -10.22 13.42
CA VAL A 173 9.39 -10.91 13.88
C VAL A 173 9.09 -10.47 15.32
N GLY A 174 7.86 -10.05 15.57
CA GLY A 174 7.37 -9.69 16.89
C GLY A 174 7.38 -10.86 17.87
N VAL A 175 7.18 -10.55 19.15
CA VAL A 175 7.01 -11.59 20.20
C VAL A 175 5.72 -12.38 20.00
N ASP A 176 4.76 -11.76 19.33
CA ASP A 176 3.48 -12.27 18.87
C ASP A 176 3.60 -12.98 17.51
N TYR A 177 4.80 -13.37 17.06
CA TYR A 177 5.04 -14.12 15.81
C TYR A 177 4.45 -13.45 14.55
N HIS A 178 4.36 -12.12 14.53
CA HIS A 178 3.94 -11.36 13.36
C HIS A 178 5.05 -10.45 12.84
N VAL A 179 5.01 -10.18 11.54
CA VAL A 179 5.89 -9.24 10.84
C VAL A 179 5.06 -8.08 10.30
N GLU A 180 5.57 -6.86 10.47
CA GLU A 180 4.88 -5.64 10.03
C GLU A 180 5.33 -5.18 8.63
N LEU A 181 4.37 -5.11 7.71
CA LEU A 181 4.51 -4.54 6.37
C LEU A 181 3.44 -3.45 6.19
N ASP A 182 3.88 -2.21 5.98
CA ASP A 182 3.04 -1.01 5.78
C ASP A 182 1.89 -0.79 6.77
N GLY A 183 2.09 -1.24 8.01
CA GLY A 183 1.11 -1.15 9.09
C GLY A 183 0.10 -2.31 9.11
N HIS A 184 0.26 -3.33 8.26
CA HIS A 184 -0.43 -4.62 8.36
C HIS A 184 0.50 -5.67 8.97
N TYR A 185 -0.05 -6.64 9.70
CA TYR A 185 0.71 -7.65 10.42
C TYR A 185 0.46 -9.05 9.86
N TYR A 186 1.50 -9.74 9.43
CA TYR A 186 1.42 -11.09 8.86
C TYR A 186 2.09 -12.10 9.78
N SER A 187 1.39 -13.19 10.11
CA SER A 187 1.95 -14.23 10.99
C SER A 187 3.09 -15.02 10.34
N VAL A 188 4.01 -15.51 11.14
CA VAL A 188 5.04 -16.49 10.76
C VAL A 188 5.07 -17.61 11.79
N PRO A 189 5.59 -18.81 11.46
CA PRO A 189 5.71 -19.89 12.44
C PRO A 189 6.39 -19.42 13.73
N CYS A 190 5.76 -19.70 14.87
CA CYS A 190 6.11 -19.13 16.17
C CYS A 190 7.55 -19.38 16.63
N GLN A 191 8.16 -20.47 16.15
CA GLN A 191 9.57 -20.78 16.35
C GLN A 191 10.53 -19.69 15.84
N HIS A 192 10.05 -18.81 14.95
CA HIS A 192 10.80 -17.70 14.38
C HIS A 192 10.52 -16.36 15.09
N ALA A 193 9.84 -16.36 16.24
CA ALA A 193 9.63 -15.13 17.02
C ALA A 193 10.95 -14.45 17.39
N ARG A 194 10.98 -13.11 17.35
CA ARG A 194 12.14 -12.25 17.66
C ARG A 194 13.33 -12.35 16.69
N VAL A 195 13.23 -13.14 15.62
CA VAL A 195 14.27 -13.30 14.58
C VAL A 195 14.11 -12.22 13.49
N GLN A 196 15.20 -11.85 12.82
CA GLN A 196 15.17 -11.00 11.61
C GLN A 196 14.89 -11.85 10.37
N VAL A 197 14.01 -11.37 9.52
CA VAL A 197 13.53 -12.04 8.31
C VAL A 197 13.47 -11.07 7.15
N ASP A 198 13.55 -11.60 5.93
CA ASP A 198 13.36 -10.84 4.71
C ASP A 198 11.90 -11.00 4.26
N VAL A 199 11.21 -9.88 4.07
CA VAL A 199 9.83 -9.85 3.60
C VAL A 199 9.84 -9.43 2.14
N ARG A 200 9.34 -10.30 1.27
CA ARG A 200 9.10 -10.01 -0.14
C ARG A 200 7.62 -9.72 -0.32
N ALA A 201 7.27 -8.54 -0.79
CA ALA A 201 5.90 -8.12 -1.02
C ALA A 201 5.68 -7.83 -2.50
N THR A 202 4.72 -8.53 -3.10
CA THR A 202 4.22 -8.22 -4.45
C THR A 202 2.86 -7.53 -4.33
N THR A 203 2.23 -7.24 -5.46
CA THR A 203 0.88 -6.65 -5.47
C THR A 203 -0.17 -7.53 -4.79
N ASN A 204 0.03 -8.85 -4.79
CA ASN A 204 -0.97 -9.83 -4.35
C ASN A 204 -0.48 -10.75 -3.24
N THR A 205 0.83 -10.87 -3.02
CA THR A 205 1.40 -11.83 -2.07
C THR A 205 2.46 -11.20 -1.17
N VAL A 206 2.50 -11.67 0.07
CA VAL A 206 3.54 -11.35 1.04
C VAL A 206 4.21 -12.66 1.43
N GLU A 207 5.48 -12.78 1.10
CA GLU A 207 6.32 -13.93 1.43
C GLU A 207 7.35 -13.53 2.48
N VAL A 208 7.60 -14.41 3.44
CA VAL A 208 8.60 -14.18 4.48
C VAL A 208 9.67 -15.25 4.37
N PHE A 209 10.92 -14.82 4.34
CA PHE A 209 12.10 -15.66 4.19
C PHE A 209 13.00 -15.54 5.41
N LEU A 210 13.57 -16.67 5.82
CA LEU A 210 14.63 -16.73 6.80
C LEU A 210 15.84 -17.39 6.14
N ARG A 211 16.92 -16.62 5.94
CA ARG A 211 18.16 -17.09 5.28
C ARG A 211 17.90 -17.72 3.90
N GLY A 212 17.04 -17.09 3.10
CA GLY A 212 16.66 -17.55 1.76
C GLY A 212 15.60 -18.65 1.72
N LEU A 213 15.23 -19.26 2.85
CA LEU A 213 14.15 -20.24 2.90
C LEU A 213 12.81 -19.56 3.20
N ARG A 214 11.79 -19.78 2.36
CA ARG A 214 10.44 -19.25 2.60
C ARG A 214 9.79 -19.94 3.79
N ILE A 215 9.48 -19.18 4.83
CA ILE A 215 8.86 -19.67 6.08
C ILE A 215 7.36 -19.35 6.18
N ALA A 216 6.85 -18.38 5.40
CA ALA A 216 5.44 -18.04 5.35
C ALA A 216 5.06 -17.40 4.01
N SER A 217 3.79 -17.52 3.61
CA SER A 217 3.20 -16.84 2.46
C SER A 217 1.76 -16.46 2.77
N HIS A 218 1.37 -15.25 2.38
CA HIS A 218 0.05 -14.65 2.64
C HIS A 218 -0.45 -13.90 1.41
N ALA A 219 -1.76 -13.71 1.30
CA ALA A 219 -2.31 -12.71 0.40
C ALA A 219 -2.01 -11.30 0.92
N TYR A 220 -1.65 -10.38 0.03
CA TYR A 220 -1.41 -8.98 0.37
C TYR A 220 -2.72 -8.30 0.80
N CYS A 221 -2.64 -7.48 1.85
CA CYS A 221 -3.76 -6.74 2.42
C CYS A 221 -3.38 -5.29 2.71
N ALA A 222 -4.09 -4.35 2.08
CA ALA A 222 -3.84 -2.90 2.22
C ALA A 222 -4.40 -2.29 3.52
N PHE A 223 -5.20 -3.03 4.29
CA PHE A 223 -5.85 -2.49 5.51
C PHE A 223 -4.86 -2.38 6.67
N LYS A 224 -4.52 -1.15 7.05
CA LYS A 224 -3.62 -0.86 8.19
C LYS A 224 -4.25 -1.22 9.54
N GLY A 225 -3.43 -1.60 10.51
CA GLY A 225 -3.82 -1.95 11.88
C GLY A 225 -4.52 -3.31 12.02
N ARG A 226 -4.50 -4.14 10.97
CA ARG A 226 -5.10 -5.48 10.95
C ARG A 226 -4.03 -6.56 10.88
N HIS A 227 -4.47 -7.79 11.14
CA HIS A 227 -3.62 -8.98 11.14
C HIS A 227 -4.16 -10.00 10.14
N THR A 228 -3.24 -10.64 9.41
CA THR A 228 -3.48 -11.85 8.62
C THR A 228 -2.72 -12.98 9.30
N THR A 229 -3.47 -13.86 9.96
CA THR A 229 -2.92 -14.91 10.82
C THR A 229 -3.30 -16.28 10.26
N ILE A 230 -2.32 -17.16 10.13
CA ILE A 230 -2.51 -18.58 9.78
C ILE A 230 -2.41 -19.39 11.07
N ASP A 231 -3.42 -20.19 11.37
CA ASP A 231 -3.51 -20.95 12.63
C ASP A 231 -2.35 -21.94 12.81
N ALA A 232 -1.86 -22.52 11.70
CA ALA A 232 -0.70 -23.42 11.71
C ALA A 232 0.61 -22.75 12.15
N HIS A 233 0.70 -21.42 12.11
CA HIS A 233 1.86 -20.68 12.59
C HIS A 233 1.91 -20.60 14.13
N MET A 234 0.83 -20.95 14.81
CA MET A 234 0.76 -20.91 16.27
C MET A 234 1.39 -22.17 16.90
N PRO A 235 2.02 -22.07 18.09
CA PRO A 235 2.49 -23.24 18.85
C PRO A 235 1.35 -24.25 19.09
N ALA A 236 1.66 -25.55 19.21
CA ALA A 236 0.65 -26.57 19.58
C ALA A 236 -0.05 -26.22 20.91
N ALA A 237 0.73 -25.81 21.91
CA ALA A 237 0.20 -25.30 23.17
C ALA A 237 -0.65 -24.03 23.00
N HIS A 238 -0.40 -23.17 21.99
CA HIS A 238 -1.21 -21.97 21.67
C HIS A 238 -2.47 -22.24 20.87
N ARG A 239 -2.47 -23.33 20.08
CA ARG A 239 -3.68 -23.83 19.42
C ARG A 239 -4.68 -24.35 20.46
N GLU A 240 -4.19 -24.90 21.57
CA GLU A 240 -5.03 -25.44 22.66
C GLU A 240 -5.20 -24.48 23.85
N VAL A 241 -4.25 -23.57 24.11
CA VAL A 241 -4.25 -22.62 25.24
C VAL A 241 -3.47 -21.35 24.84
N ALA A 242 -4.11 -20.19 24.76
CA ALA A 242 -3.53 -18.89 24.35
C ALA A 242 -2.31 -18.36 25.18
N GLY A 243 -1.20 -19.10 25.24
CA GLY A 243 -0.18 -19.07 26.29
C GLY A 243 1.12 -18.38 25.89
N TRP A 244 1.06 -17.14 25.46
CA TRP A 244 2.07 -16.17 25.90
C TRP A 244 1.32 -15.37 26.96
N ASN A 245 1.61 -15.68 28.23
CA ASN A 245 0.56 -15.67 29.23
C ASN A 245 0.04 -14.25 29.43
N ALA A 246 -1.24 -14.04 29.10
CA ALA A 246 -2.00 -12.85 29.47
C ALA A 246 -1.69 -12.43 30.91
N GLU A 247 -1.53 -13.40 31.80
CA GLU A 247 -1.07 -13.26 33.19
C GLU A 247 0.18 -12.40 33.36
N THR A 248 1.21 -12.52 32.50
CA THR A 248 2.42 -11.70 32.58
C THR A 248 2.17 -10.25 32.19
N LEU A 249 1.34 -10.01 31.18
CA LEU A 249 0.93 -8.66 30.78
C LEU A 249 0.02 -8.04 31.83
N THR A 250 -0.94 -8.81 32.37
CA THR A 250 -1.83 -8.41 33.44
C THR A 250 -1.06 -8.11 34.73
N SER A 251 -0.07 -8.94 35.09
CA SER A 251 0.81 -8.73 36.25
C SER A 251 1.65 -7.46 36.11
N ARG A 252 2.25 -7.23 34.94
CA ARG A 252 3.00 -5.99 34.67
C ARG A 252 2.10 -4.75 34.65
N ALA A 253 0.87 -4.88 34.14
CA ALA A 253 -0.11 -3.80 34.17
C ALA A 253 -0.58 -3.51 35.60
N ALA A 254 -0.77 -4.54 36.43
CA ALA A 254 -1.12 -4.41 37.84
C ALA A 254 -0.01 -3.69 38.64
N ALA A 255 1.26 -3.92 38.30
CA ALA A 255 2.39 -3.20 38.91
C ALA A 255 2.41 -1.69 38.56
N ILE A 256 1.76 -1.29 37.46
CA ILE A 256 1.62 0.13 37.07
C ILE A 256 0.41 0.75 37.79
N GLY A 257 -0.72 0.03 37.80
CA GLY A 257 -1.91 0.45 38.52
C GLY A 257 -3.21 -0.24 38.07
N PRO A 258 -4.30 -0.09 38.84
CA PRO A 258 -5.57 -0.78 38.60
C PRO A 258 -6.23 -0.41 37.26
N ARG A 259 -6.09 0.83 36.78
CA ARG A 259 -6.69 1.29 35.52
C ARG A 259 -5.89 0.80 34.33
N CYS A 260 -4.56 0.74 34.44
CA CYS A 260 -3.72 0.11 33.43
C CYS A 260 -4.08 -1.39 33.28
N SER A 261 -4.26 -2.10 34.39
CA SER A 261 -4.68 -3.51 34.40
C SER A 261 -6.00 -3.73 33.67
N VAL A 262 -7.05 -2.97 34.00
CA VAL A 262 -8.37 -3.06 33.33
C VAL A 262 -8.28 -2.74 31.83
N LEU A 263 -7.44 -1.77 31.45
CA LEU A 263 -7.26 -1.41 30.03
C LEU A 263 -6.57 -2.54 29.25
N VAL A 264 -5.54 -3.15 29.82
CA VAL A 264 -4.83 -4.29 29.22
C VAL A 264 -5.77 -5.50 29.11
N GLU A 265 -6.56 -5.80 30.13
CA GLU A 265 -7.56 -6.88 30.07
C GLU A 265 -8.59 -6.63 28.96
N ARG A 266 -9.12 -5.41 28.84
CA ARG A 266 -10.06 -5.08 27.76
C ARG A 266 -9.42 -5.22 26.38
N LEU A 267 -8.16 -4.80 26.21
CA LEU A 267 -7.44 -4.97 24.94
C LEU A 267 -7.32 -6.44 24.55
N LEU A 268 -6.99 -7.31 25.52
CA LEU A 268 -6.86 -8.75 25.32
C LEU A 268 -8.20 -9.40 24.90
N HIS A 269 -9.33 -8.96 25.46
CA HIS A 269 -10.65 -9.50 25.16
C HIS A 269 -11.33 -8.91 23.92
N GLN A 270 -10.89 -7.74 23.44
CA GLN A 270 -11.46 -7.10 22.24
C GLN A 270 -11.13 -7.84 20.93
N ARG A 271 -10.06 -8.63 20.91
CA ARG A 271 -9.61 -9.36 19.72
C ARG A 271 -10.06 -10.81 19.82
N ARG A 272 -10.43 -11.41 18.68
CA ARG A 272 -10.77 -12.84 18.57
C ARG A 272 -9.65 -13.73 19.12
N HIS A 273 -8.40 -13.29 18.98
CA HIS A 273 -7.22 -13.92 19.54
C HIS A 273 -6.47 -12.90 20.41
N PRO A 274 -6.31 -13.12 21.74
CA PRO A 274 -5.64 -12.20 22.66
C PRO A 274 -4.22 -11.79 22.22
N GLN A 275 -3.53 -12.66 21.49
CA GLN A 275 -2.18 -12.43 20.96
C GLN A 275 -2.12 -11.22 20.02
N GLN A 276 -3.18 -10.96 19.26
CA GLN A 276 -3.29 -9.78 18.38
C GLN A 276 -3.31 -8.46 19.17
N ALA A 277 -3.58 -8.53 20.47
CA ALA A 277 -3.54 -7.38 21.37
C ALA A 277 -2.20 -7.27 22.12
N PHE A 278 -1.31 -8.26 22.08
CA PHE A 278 -0.06 -8.24 22.85
C PHE A 278 0.86 -7.07 22.46
N ARG A 279 1.00 -6.81 21.15
CA ARG A 279 1.78 -5.66 20.67
C ARG A 279 1.20 -4.34 21.19
N SER A 280 -0.13 -4.20 21.18
CA SER A 280 -0.81 -3.03 21.75
C SER A 280 -0.61 -2.93 23.27
N CYS A 281 -0.74 -4.03 24.00
CA CYS A 281 -0.53 -4.08 25.45
C CYS A 281 0.92 -3.70 25.81
N LEU A 282 1.92 -4.30 25.15
CA LEU A 282 3.33 -3.94 25.34
C LEU A 282 3.61 -2.48 24.99
N GLY A 283 3.01 -1.98 23.92
CA GLY A 283 3.10 -0.57 23.54
C GLY A 283 2.51 0.36 24.61
N VAL A 284 1.43 -0.04 25.29
CA VAL A 284 0.86 0.72 26.41
C VAL A 284 1.82 0.69 27.61
N LEU A 285 2.32 -0.50 27.98
CA LEU A 285 3.27 -0.65 29.09
C LEU A 285 4.58 0.13 28.86
N SER A 286 5.05 0.22 27.61
CA SER A 286 6.26 0.99 27.28
C SER A 286 6.08 2.50 27.40
N LEU A 287 4.84 3.02 27.32
CA LEU A 287 4.58 4.45 27.56
C LEU A 287 4.89 4.85 29.01
N GLY A 288 4.80 3.92 29.95
CA GLY A 288 5.14 4.16 31.36
C GLY A 288 6.62 4.47 31.56
N GLN A 289 7.50 3.89 30.72
CA GLN A 289 8.93 4.23 30.73
C GLN A 289 9.19 5.65 30.21
N LYS A 290 8.36 6.13 29.27
CA LYS A 290 8.54 7.44 28.62
C LYS A 290 7.89 8.59 29.37
N TYR A 291 6.70 8.38 29.93
CA TYR A 291 5.89 9.44 30.56
C TYR A 291 5.75 9.29 32.07
N GLY A 292 6.25 8.18 32.64
CA GLY A 292 6.12 7.86 34.07
C GLY A 292 4.85 7.05 34.37
N ILE A 293 4.92 6.25 35.44
CA ILE A 293 3.87 5.32 35.87
C ILE A 293 2.57 6.07 36.24
N ALA A 294 2.68 7.15 37.01
CA ALA A 294 1.52 7.92 37.47
C ALA A 294 0.73 8.55 36.31
N ARG A 295 1.43 9.11 35.32
CA ARG A 295 0.81 9.69 34.12
C ARG A 295 0.15 8.62 33.25
N LEU A 296 0.81 7.48 33.07
CA LEU A 296 0.23 6.35 32.34
C LEU A 296 -1.06 5.85 33.00
N GLU A 297 -1.08 5.71 34.32
CA GLU A 297 -2.26 5.28 35.07
C GLU A 297 -3.43 6.26 34.92
N ALA A 298 -3.17 7.57 35.02
CA ALA A 298 -4.18 8.62 34.78
C ALA A 298 -4.69 8.62 33.33
N ALA A 299 -3.79 8.41 32.35
CA ALA A 299 -4.16 8.30 30.95
C ALA A 299 -5.05 7.06 30.68
N CYS A 300 -4.73 5.91 31.30
CA CYS A 300 -5.56 4.71 31.25
C CYS A 300 -6.95 4.97 31.85
N ALA A 301 -7.03 5.67 32.98
CA ALA A 301 -8.30 6.04 33.61
C ALA A 301 -9.18 6.90 32.67
N ARG A 302 -8.60 7.91 32.03
CA ARG A 302 -9.30 8.77 31.07
C ARG A 302 -9.72 8.00 29.82
N ALA A 303 -8.85 7.14 29.28
CA ALA A 303 -9.18 6.28 28.13
C ALA A 303 -10.37 5.36 28.41
N LEU A 304 -10.40 4.72 29.59
CA LEU A 304 -11.50 3.86 30.03
C LEU A 304 -12.81 4.63 30.19
N LYS A 305 -12.80 5.85 30.74
CA LYS A 305 -13.99 6.70 30.90
C LYS A 305 -14.66 7.02 29.56
N HIS A 306 -13.87 7.22 28.51
CA HIS A 306 -14.37 7.53 27.17
C HIS A 306 -14.52 6.29 26.26
N ASN A 307 -14.38 5.08 26.82
CA ASN A 307 -14.37 3.82 26.09
C ASN A 307 -13.37 3.77 24.90
N ALA A 308 -12.30 4.57 24.98
CA ALA A 308 -11.27 4.71 23.95
C ALA A 308 -10.12 3.73 24.20
N VAL A 309 -10.44 2.43 24.14
CA VAL A 309 -9.52 1.33 24.50
C VAL A 309 -8.61 0.99 23.31
N SER A 310 -7.56 1.78 23.12
CA SER A 310 -6.52 1.49 22.13
C SER A 310 -5.18 2.11 22.53
N TRP A 311 -4.07 1.55 22.03
CA TRP A 311 -2.75 2.13 22.26
C TRP A 311 -2.65 3.57 21.73
N SER A 312 -3.19 3.86 20.54
CA SER A 312 -3.13 5.19 19.94
C SER A 312 -3.93 6.22 20.74
N SER A 313 -5.05 5.82 21.33
CA SER A 313 -5.83 6.66 22.25
C SER A 313 -5.03 7.02 23.50
N VAL A 314 -4.41 6.05 24.16
CA VAL A 314 -3.57 6.29 25.36
C VAL A 314 -2.35 7.15 25.02
N GLN A 315 -1.70 6.88 23.88
CA GLN A 315 -0.59 7.69 23.40
C GLN A 315 -1.00 9.15 23.12
N SER A 316 -2.17 9.37 22.50
CA SER A 316 -2.71 10.70 22.22
C SER A 316 -3.02 11.47 23.51
N ILE A 317 -3.64 10.82 24.49
CA ILE A 317 -3.93 11.41 25.81
C ILE A 317 -2.65 11.90 26.48
N LEU A 318 -1.62 11.05 26.55
CA LEU A 318 -0.33 11.40 27.17
C LEU A 318 0.43 12.49 26.40
N LYS A 319 0.39 12.45 25.06
CA LYS A 319 1.06 13.42 24.20
C LYS A 319 0.46 14.81 24.35
N ASN A 320 -0.86 14.89 24.50
CA ASN A 320 -1.58 16.16 24.62
C ASN A 320 -1.77 16.62 26.08
N GLY A 321 -1.22 15.89 27.07
CA GLY A 321 -1.31 16.24 28.49
C GLY A 321 -2.72 16.12 29.08
N LEU A 322 -3.64 15.44 28.39
CA LEU A 322 -5.03 15.26 28.82
C LEU A 322 -5.13 14.39 30.09
N ASP A 323 -4.08 13.66 30.44
CA ASP A 323 -3.98 12.93 31.70
C ASP A 323 -3.85 13.85 32.94
N LEU A 324 -3.46 15.12 32.73
CA LEU A 324 -3.21 16.10 33.79
C LEU A 324 -4.40 17.03 34.08
N GLU A 325 -5.39 17.05 33.19
CA GLU A 325 -6.61 17.82 33.43
C GLU A 325 -7.48 17.08 34.45
N LEU A 326 -7.93 17.80 35.48
CA LEU A 326 -8.96 17.31 36.39
C LEU A 326 -10.17 16.87 35.57
N LEU A 327 -10.58 15.62 35.75
CA LEU A 327 -11.82 15.08 35.19
C LEU A 327 -12.97 15.90 35.77
N THR A 328 -13.36 16.99 35.12
CA THR A 328 -14.56 17.72 35.48
C THR A 328 -15.71 16.72 35.43
N ALA A 329 -16.39 16.55 36.57
CA ALA A 329 -17.66 15.85 36.60
C ALA A 329 -18.53 16.42 35.48
N GLN A 330 -19.30 15.56 34.83
CA GLN A 330 -20.28 16.00 33.83
C GLN A 330 -20.98 17.23 34.40
N ARG A 331 -20.88 18.37 33.71
CA ARG A 331 -21.87 19.42 33.89
C ARG A 331 -23.18 18.73 33.54
N THR A 332 -23.97 18.36 34.55
CA THR A 332 -25.41 18.40 34.42
C THR A 332 -25.69 19.79 33.85
N LEU A 333 -26.05 19.82 32.57
CA LEU A 333 -26.64 21.01 32.01
C LEU A 333 -27.95 21.16 32.77
N ASP A 334 -27.97 22.02 33.77
CA ASP A 334 -29.20 22.58 34.29
C ASP A 334 -29.79 23.38 33.13
N LEU A 335 -30.56 22.68 32.30
CA LEU A 335 -31.37 23.29 31.27
C LEU A 335 -32.41 24.12 32.01
N PRO A 336 -32.54 25.43 31.74
CA PRO A 336 -33.63 26.21 32.29
C PRO A 336 -34.95 25.56 31.85
N GLU A 337 -35.86 25.35 32.79
CA GLU A 337 -37.23 24.95 32.48
C GLU A 337 -37.86 26.06 31.63
N HIS A 338 -37.95 25.80 30.33
CA HIS A 338 -38.75 26.61 29.41
C HIS A 338 -40.11 25.95 29.25
N GLU A 339 -41.19 26.73 29.40
CA GLU A 339 -42.61 26.33 29.26
C GLU A 339 -42.96 25.61 27.94
N ASN A 340 -42.05 25.56 26.97
CA ASN A 340 -42.27 24.99 25.64
C ASN A 340 -41.65 23.59 25.44
N LEU A 341 -41.06 22.98 26.46
CA LEU A 341 -40.59 21.59 26.39
C LEU A 341 -41.72 20.63 26.79
N ARG A 342 -42.43 20.11 25.79
CA ARG A 342 -43.39 19.01 25.99
C ARG A 342 -42.60 17.74 26.35
N GLY A 343 -42.79 17.26 27.58
CA GLY A 343 -42.11 16.08 28.12
C GLY A 343 -42.44 14.78 27.36
N ALA A 344 -41.61 13.75 27.59
CA ALA A 344 -41.69 12.44 26.96
C ALA A 344 -43.07 11.73 27.09
N ALA A 345 -43.93 12.17 28.01
CA ALA A 345 -45.30 11.70 28.16
C ALA A 345 -46.22 12.03 26.96
N TYR A 346 -45.89 13.05 26.14
CA TYR A 346 -46.70 13.41 24.97
C TYR A 346 -46.65 12.37 23.84
N TYR A 347 -45.59 11.53 23.80
CA TYR A 347 -45.43 10.48 22.78
C TYR A 347 -45.94 9.11 23.22
N GLN A 348 -46.50 8.97 24.43
CA GLN A 348 -47.00 7.69 24.94
C GLN A 348 -48.51 7.46 24.72
N SER A 349 -49.23 8.39 24.07
CA SER A 349 -50.63 8.18 23.70
C SER A 349 -50.88 8.49 22.23
N ASN A 350 -50.53 7.53 21.37
CA ASN A 350 -51.28 7.28 20.14
C ASN A 350 -51.02 5.84 19.67
N HIS A 351 -51.64 4.89 20.38
CA HIS A 351 -51.94 3.57 19.84
C HIS A 351 -53.40 3.57 19.36
N LEU A 352 -53.56 3.48 18.03
CA LEU A 352 -54.61 2.78 17.28
C LEU A 352 -56.04 2.76 17.85
N HIS A 353 -56.95 3.45 17.16
CA HIS A 353 -58.00 2.79 16.37
C HIS A 353 -58.53 3.68 15.25
#